data_AF-A0A2V6SHD2-F1
#
_entry.id   AF-A0A2V6SHD2-F1
#
_cell.length_a   1.000
_cell.length_b   1.000
_cell.length_c   1.000
_cell.angle_alpha   90.00
_cell.angle_beta   90.00
_cell.angle_gamma   90.00
#
_symmetry.space_group_name_H-M   'P 1'
#
loop_
_entity.id
_entity.type
_entity.pdbx_description
1 polymer ?
#
loop_
_entity_poly.entity_id
_entity_poly.type
_entity_poly.pdbx_seq_one_letter_code
_entity_poly.pdbx_strand_id
1 'polypeptide(L)'
;MSVRFLPAGDLAVLVEFDEEISVEVNTRVRALEFLIQQKGLTGVVETVPTFRSLLVYYDPRAVGYDAVCASITELLPQAGTAVLPPSRLVELPCCYEDPALGFELQAAATRLGISTAELVKLHSGAEYLVYFIGFTPGLPYMTGMPERL
;
A
#
# COMPACT_ATOMS: atom_id res chain seq x y z
N MET A 1 -19.84 0.27 2.48
CA MET A 1 -18.59 0.95 2.11
C MET A 1 -18.89 2.06 1.11
N SER A 2 -18.59 3.31 1.47
CA SER A 2 -18.78 4.47 0.59
C SER A 2 -17.43 4.91 0.02
N VAL A 3 -17.24 4.78 -1.29
CA VAL A 3 -16.05 5.33 -1.95
C VAL A 3 -16.24 6.84 -2.12
N ARG A 4 -15.23 7.63 -1.74
CA ARG A 4 -15.22 9.08 -1.88
C ARG A 4 -14.18 9.50 -2.91
N PHE A 5 -14.54 10.49 -3.72
CA PHE A 5 -13.64 11.17 -4.64
C PHE A 5 -13.30 12.54 -4.06
N LEU A 6 -12.03 12.77 -3.76
CA LEU A 6 -11.55 14.02 -3.20
C LEU A 6 -10.58 14.68 -4.21
N PRO A 7 -10.74 15.97 -4.54
CA PRO A 7 -9.74 16.69 -5.30
C PRO A 7 -8.39 16.70 -4.56
N ALA A 8 -7.31 16.41 -5.29
CA ALA A 8 -5.95 16.40 -4.76
C ALA A 8 -5.08 17.35 -5.60
N GLY A 9 -5.35 18.65 -5.46
CA GLY A 9 -4.83 19.67 -6.37
C GLY A 9 -5.51 19.64 -7.75
N ASP A 10 -4.89 20.27 -8.73
CA ASP A 10 -5.50 20.47 -10.06
C ASP A 10 -5.34 19.28 -11.02
N LEU A 11 -4.46 18.33 -10.67
CA LEU A 11 -3.99 17.27 -11.55
C LEU A 11 -4.30 15.86 -11.03
N ALA A 12 -4.98 15.74 -9.89
CA ALA A 12 -5.22 14.43 -9.30
C ALA A 12 -6.56 14.34 -8.55
N VAL A 13 -7.07 13.12 -8.50
CA VAL A 13 -8.20 12.73 -7.66
C VAL A 13 -7.74 11.65 -6.69
N LEU A 14 -8.09 11.80 -5.42
CA LEU A 14 -7.90 10.79 -4.40
C LEU A 14 -9.19 9.96 -4.29
N VAL A 15 -9.08 8.66 -4.57
CA VAL A 15 -10.15 7.69 -4.43
C VAL A 15 -10.00 6.99 -3.08
N GLU A 16 -10.89 7.28 -2.14
CA GLU A 16 -10.81 6.79 -0.76
C GLU A 16 -11.90 5.75 -0.49
N PHE A 17 -11.54 4.58 0.03
CA PHE A 17 -12.45 3.42 0.10
C PHE A 17 -13.20 3.27 1.43
N ASP A 18 -12.48 3.33 2.53
CA ASP A 18 -12.99 3.17 3.90
C ASP A 18 -12.08 3.91 4.88
N GLU A 19 -12.50 4.13 6.11
CA GLU A 19 -11.69 4.78 7.16
C GLU A 19 -10.65 3.81 7.76
N GLU A 20 -10.96 2.52 7.80
CA GLU A 20 -10.09 1.50 8.39
C GLU A 20 -9.01 1.00 7.43
N ILE A 21 -7.83 0.69 7.99
CA ILE A 21 -6.75 0.00 7.26
C ILE A 21 -6.97 -1.50 7.40
N SER A 22 -7.24 -2.18 6.28
CA SER A 22 -7.35 -3.63 6.24
C SER A 22 -6.81 -4.22 4.94
N VAL A 23 -6.45 -5.50 4.98
CA VAL A 23 -5.98 -6.25 3.80
C VAL A 23 -7.06 -6.27 2.72
N GLU A 24 -8.33 -6.38 3.10
CA GLU A 24 -9.47 -6.35 2.18
C GLU A 24 -9.57 -4.99 1.46
N VAL A 25 -9.48 -3.88 2.21
CA VAL A 25 -9.53 -2.53 1.63
C VAL A 25 -8.35 -2.29 0.70
N ASN A 26 -7.12 -2.66 1.10
CA ASN A 26 -5.95 -2.52 0.23
C ASN A 26 -6.02 -3.42 -1.01
N THR A 27 -6.59 -4.62 -0.90
CA THR A 27 -6.84 -5.48 -2.05
C THR A 27 -7.73 -4.78 -3.08
N ARG A 28 -8.76 -4.06 -2.64
CA ARG A 28 -9.62 -3.27 -3.53
C ARG A 28 -8.93 -2.05 -4.13
N VAL A 29 -8.06 -1.37 -3.37
CA VAL A 29 -7.20 -0.28 -3.88
C VAL A 29 -6.32 -0.80 -5.02
N ARG A 30 -5.61 -1.91 -4.78
CA ARG A 30 -4.73 -2.55 -5.78
C ARG A 30 -5.51 -3.10 -6.97
N ALA A 31 -6.71 -3.62 -6.75
CA ALA A 31 -7.59 -4.08 -7.82
C ALA A 31 -8.04 -2.93 -8.72
N LEU A 32 -8.40 -1.78 -8.14
CA LEU A 32 -8.75 -0.60 -8.92
C LEU A 32 -7.54 -0.08 -9.72
N GLU A 33 -6.37 0.01 -9.10
CA GLU A 33 -5.13 0.38 -9.79
C GLU A 33 -4.88 -0.53 -11.01
N PHE A 34 -4.93 -1.85 -10.79
CA PHE A 34 -4.74 -2.84 -11.83
C PHE A 34 -5.75 -2.67 -12.98
N LEU A 35 -7.02 -2.44 -12.66
CA LEU A 35 -8.07 -2.22 -13.66
C LEU A 35 -7.86 -0.93 -14.45
N ILE A 36 -7.45 0.16 -13.80
CA ILE A 36 -7.15 1.44 -14.47
C ILE A 36 -6.00 1.24 -15.47
N GLN A 37 -4.93 0.57 -15.05
CA GLN A 37 -3.77 0.27 -15.90
C GLN A 37 -4.15 -0.66 -17.05
N GLN A 38 -4.93 -1.72 -16.78
CA GLN A 38 -5.35 -2.69 -17.80
C GLN A 38 -6.27 -2.06 -18.85
N LYS A 39 -7.18 -1.17 -18.44
CA LYS A 39 -8.14 -0.50 -19.33
C LYS A 39 -7.56 0.71 -20.04
N GLY A 40 -6.45 1.27 -19.54
CA GLY A 40 -5.80 2.44 -20.13
C GLY A 40 -6.73 3.64 -20.16
N LEU A 41 -7.27 4.04 -19.00
CA LEU A 41 -8.22 5.15 -18.92
C LEU A 41 -7.65 6.43 -19.54
N THR A 42 -8.43 7.04 -20.43
CA THR A 42 -8.03 8.25 -21.16
C THR A 42 -7.59 9.35 -20.20
N GLY A 43 -6.40 9.88 -20.44
CA GLY A 43 -5.84 11.00 -19.70
C GLY A 43 -5.29 10.67 -18.32
N VAL A 44 -5.43 9.43 -17.81
CA VAL A 44 -4.72 9.00 -16.59
C VAL A 44 -3.22 8.91 -16.89
N VAL A 45 -2.41 9.57 -16.05
CA VAL A 45 -0.95 9.67 -16.19
C VAL A 45 -0.25 8.67 -15.27
N GLU A 46 -0.67 8.61 -14.01
CA GLU A 46 -0.03 7.80 -12.98
C GLU A 46 -1.03 7.45 -11.89
N THR A 47 -0.83 6.30 -11.25
CA THR A 47 -1.57 5.84 -10.09
C THR A 47 -0.61 5.59 -8.93
N VAL A 48 -0.96 6.07 -7.73
CA VAL A 48 -0.15 5.87 -6.53
C VAL A 48 -1.04 5.25 -5.44
N PRO A 49 -0.94 3.93 -5.19
CA PRO A 49 -1.73 3.24 -4.17
C PRO A 49 -1.18 3.54 -2.77
N THR A 50 -2.06 3.54 -1.78
CA THR A 50 -1.70 3.59 -0.36
C THR A 50 -2.49 2.54 0.44
N PHE A 51 -2.52 2.67 1.77
CA PHE A 51 -3.26 1.74 2.63
C PHE A 51 -4.73 1.56 2.23
N ARG A 52 -5.46 2.67 2.04
CA ARG A 52 -6.92 2.68 1.87
C ARG A 52 -7.43 3.63 0.79
N SER A 53 -6.51 4.18 0.01
CA SER A 53 -6.82 5.10 -1.08
C SER A 53 -5.89 4.92 -2.26
N LEU A 54 -6.36 5.35 -3.43
CA LEU A 54 -5.61 5.43 -4.66
C LEU A 54 -5.56 6.89 -5.11
N LEU A 55 -4.37 7.46 -5.22
CA LEU A 55 -4.20 8.75 -5.89
C LEU A 55 -4.07 8.51 -7.38
N VAL A 56 -4.88 9.20 -8.18
CA VAL A 56 -4.89 9.08 -9.64
C VAL A 56 -4.55 10.43 -10.24
N TYR A 57 -3.37 10.54 -10.84
CA TYR A 57 -2.95 11.70 -11.62
C TYR A 57 -3.54 11.63 -13.03
N TYR A 58 -4.02 12.75 -13.54
CA TYR A 58 -4.57 12.85 -14.89
C TYR A 58 -4.14 14.15 -15.58
N ASP A 59 -4.14 14.17 -16.92
CA ASP A 59 -3.94 15.37 -17.73
C ASP A 59 -5.28 16.09 -17.92
N PRO A 60 -5.51 17.25 -17.29
CA PRO A 60 -6.76 18.00 -17.40
C PRO A 60 -7.03 18.53 -18.82
N ARG A 61 -6.02 18.54 -19.70
CA ARG A 61 -6.18 18.91 -21.11
C ARG A 61 -6.77 17.77 -21.94
N ALA A 62 -6.65 16.53 -21.47
CA ALA A 62 -7.16 15.34 -22.13
C ALA A 62 -8.52 14.90 -21.56
N VAL A 63 -8.72 15.04 -20.25
CA VAL A 63 -9.93 14.60 -19.55
C VAL A 63 -10.24 15.50 -18.35
N GLY A 64 -11.52 15.82 -18.14
CA GLY A 64 -11.95 16.61 -16.97
C GLY A 64 -12.13 15.78 -15.71
N TYR A 65 -12.06 16.41 -14.54
CA TYR A 65 -12.21 15.77 -13.22
C TYR A 65 -13.45 14.86 -13.13
N ASP A 66 -14.63 15.36 -13.52
CA ASP A 66 -15.89 14.61 -13.44
C ASP A 66 -15.87 13.37 -14.34
N ALA A 67 -15.25 13.47 -15.53
CA ALA A 67 -15.12 12.36 -16.46
C ALA A 67 -14.15 11.28 -15.95
N VAL A 68 -13.06 11.67 -15.28
CA VAL A 68 -12.16 10.74 -14.58
C VAL A 68 -12.92 10.03 -13.45
N CYS A 69 -13.63 10.79 -12.60
CA CYS A 69 -14.41 10.22 -11.51
C CYS A 69 -15.48 9.24 -12.01
N ALA A 70 -16.19 9.58 -13.10
CA ALA A 70 -17.16 8.71 -13.73
C ALA A 70 -16.51 7.41 -14.24
N SER A 71 -15.40 7.53 -14.97
CA SER A 71 -14.66 6.37 -15.49
C SER A 71 -14.18 5.44 -14.37
N ILE A 72 -13.67 6.00 -13.27
CA ILE A 72 -13.26 5.22 -12.09
C ILE A 72 -14.47 4.56 -11.43
N THR A 73 -15.60 5.27 -11.32
CA THR A 73 -16.84 4.76 -10.73
C THR A 73 -17.34 3.50 -11.45
N GLU A 74 -17.24 3.46 -12.78
CA GLU A 74 -17.61 2.28 -13.59
C GLU A 74 -16.72 1.05 -13.31
N LEU A 75 -15.48 1.27 -12.83
CA LEU A 75 -14.55 0.19 -12.47
C LEU A 75 -14.72 -0.30 -11.02
N LEU A 76 -15.29 0.51 -10.12
CA LEU A 76 -15.43 0.15 -8.70
C LEU A 76 -16.15 -1.18 -8.44
N PRO A 77 -17.23 -1.56 -9.15
CA PRO A 77 -17.87 -2.87 -8.97
C PRO A 77 -16.96 -4.03 -9.36
N GLN A 78 -16.07 -3.83 -10.35
CA GLN A 78 -15.13 -4.85 -10.82
C GLN A 78 -13.97 -5.03 -9.84
N ALA A 79 -13.60 -4.00 -9.08
CA ALA A 79 -12.52 -4.08 -8.08
C ALA A 79 -12.83 -5.07 -6.94
N GLY A 80 -14.08 -5.48 -6.73
CA GLY A 80 -14.46 -6.51 -5.76
C GLY A 80 -14.28 -7.95 -6.26
N THR A 81 -14.16 -8.16 -7.57
CA THR A 81 -14.08 -9.50 -8.20
C THR A 81 -12.85 -9.68 -9.08
N ALA A 82 -12.07 -8.62 -9.28
CA ALA A 82 -10.86 -8.66 -10.09
C ALA A 82 -9.85 -9.67 -9.53
N VAL A 83 -9.33 -10.50 -10.43
CA VAL A 83 -8.24 -11.41 -10.10
C VAL A 83 -6.93 -10.65 -10.24
N LEU A 84 -6.35 -10.29 -9.09
CA LEU A 84 -5.02 -9.69 -9.04
C LEU A 84 -3.94 -10.69 -9.48
N PRO A 85 -2.81 -10.21 -10.03
CA PRO A 85 -1.64 -11.04 -10.23
C PRO A 85 -1.21 -11.72 -8.92
N PRO A 86 -0.67 -12.95 -8.97
CA PRO A 86 -0.20 -13.65 -7.78
C PRO A 86 0.85 -12.82 -7.05
N SER A 87 0.81 -12.85 -5.72
CA SER A 87 1.85 -12.21 -4.90
C SER A 87 3.18 -12.95 -5.06
N ARG A 88 4.27 -12.19 -4.92
CA ARG A 88 5.61 -12.76 -4.77
C ARG A 88 5.99 -12.81 -3.30
N LEU A 89 6.54 -13.93 -2.85
CA LEU A 89 7.26 -14.00 -1.59
C LEU A 89 8.71 -13.58 -1.85
N VAL A 90 9.23 -12.64 -1.06
CA VAL A 90 10.61 -12.18 -1.16
C VAL A 90 11.27 -12.30 0.20
N GLU A 91 12.35 -13.07 0.26
CA GLU A 91 13.17 -13.23 1.44
C GLU A 91 14.26 -12.15 1.44
N LEU A 92 14.33 -11.37 2.53
CA LEU A 92 15.33 -10.31 2.72
C LEU A 92 16.32 -10.74 3.81
N PRO A 93 17.64 -10.80 3.51
CA PRO A 93 18.63 -11.07 4.56
C PRO A 93 18.76 -9.86 5.48
N CYS A 94 18.78 -10.10 6.80
CA CYS A 94 18.91 -9.07 7.82
C CYS A 94 20.06 -9.40 8.78
N CYS A 95 20.99 -8.46 8.96
CA CYS A 95 22.09 -8.56 9.92
C CYS A 95 21.69 -7.91 11.25
N TYR A 96 21.11 -8.68 12.16
CA TYR A 96 20.64 -8.15 13.46
C TYR A 96 21.78 -7.92 14.46
N GLU A 97 22.75 -8.83 14.52
CA GLU A 97 23.78 -8.86 15.56
C GLU A 97 24.96 -7.92 15.31
N ASP A 98 25.07 -7.35 14.10
CA ASP A 98 26.09 -6.36 13.78
C ASP A 98 25.75 -5.03 14.48
N PRO A 99 26.55 -4.56 15.46
CA PRO A 99 26.24 -3.35 16.19
C PRO A 99 26.22 -2.07 15.33
N ALA A 100 26.84 -2.07 14.15
CA ALA A 100 26.79 -0.94 13.23
C ALA A 100 25.49 -0.90 12.41
N LEU A 101 24.81 -2.03 12.26
CA LEU A 101 23.57 -2.15 11.47
C LEU A 101 22.32 -2.27 12.36
N GLY A 102 22.43 -2.97 13.49
CA GLY A 102 21.37 -3.23 14.47
C GLY A 102 21.55 -2.48 15.78
N PHE A 103 22.05 -1.24 15.76
CA PHE A 103 22.44 -0.48 16.96
C PHE A 103 21.31 -0.29 18.00
N GLU A 104 20.04 -0.33 17.60
CA GLU A 104 18.87 -0.23 18.49
C GLU A 104 18.31 -1.58 18.99
N LEU A 105 18.87 -2.72 18.56
CA LEU A 105 18.32 -4.04 18.87
C LEU A 105 18.19 -4.29 20.38
N GLN A 106 19.23 -3.97 21.14
CA GLN A 106 19.25 -4.15 22.60
C GLN A 106 18.27 -3.20 23.29
N ALA A 107 18.15 -1.96 22.83
CA ALA A 107 17.22 -0.97 23.38
C ALA A 107 15.77 -1.39 23.13
N ALA A 108 15.46 -1.85 21.92
CA ALA A 108 14.14 -2.38 21.56
C ALA A 108 13.76 -3.60 22.41
N ALA A 109 14.66 -4.59 22.53
CA ALA A 109 14.43 -5.78 23.35
C ALA A 109 14.19 -5.43 24.84
N THR A 110 14.99 -4.50 25.38
CA THR A 110 14.82 -4.00 26.75
C THR A 110 13.47 -3.33 26.94
N ARG A 111 13.03 -2.50 25.99
CA ARG A 111 11.73 -1.82 26.05
C ARG A 111 10.55 -2.78 25.96
N LEU A 112 10.68 -3.84 25.18
CA LEU A 112 9.68 -4.89 25.01
C LEU A 112 9.70 -5.93 26.15
N GLY A 113 10.72 -5.90 27.01
CA GLY A 113 10.87 -6.87 28.12
C GLY A 113 11.19 -8.29 27.63
N ILE A 114 11.85 -8.43 26.49
CA ILE A 114 12.21 -9.71 25.86
C ILE A 114 13.70 -9.78 25.58
N SER A 115 14.22 -10.98 25.30
CA SER A 115 15.61 -11.11 24.86
C SER A 115 15.79 -10.66 23.42
N THR A 116 17.00 -10.23 23.04
CA THR A 116 17.33 -9.90 21.64
C THR A 116 17.12 -11.10 20.72
N ALA A 117 17.48 -12.31 21.16
CA ALA A 117 17.24 -13.54 20.40
C ALA A 117 15.74 -13.79 20.15
N GLU A 118 14.88 -13.50 21.13
CA GLU A 118 13.44 -13.62 21.00
C GLU A 118 12.85 -12.55 20.06
N LEU A 119 13.34 -11.31 20.15
CA LEU A 119 12.97 -10.24 19.22
C LEU A 119 13.32 -10.62 17.78
N VAL A 120 14.57 -11.05 17.53
CA VAL A 120 15.04 -11.49 16.20
C VAL A 120 14.18 -12.63 15.68
N LYS A 121 13.87 -13.63 16.52
CA LYS A 121 13.02 -14.76 16.14
C LYS A 121 11.61 -14.32 15.76
N LEU A 122 10.99 -13.41 16.53
CA LEU A 122 9.65 -12.89 16.24
C LEU A 122 9.63 -12.07 14.95
N HIS A 123 10.60 -11.16 14.79
CA HIS A 123 10.67 -10.28 13.63
C HIS A 123 10.99 -11.05 12.35
N SER A 124 12.02 -11.92 12.36
CA SER A 124 12.42 -12.68 11.17
C SER A 124 11.49 -13.85 10.82
N GLY A 125 10.70 -14.33 11.79
CA GLY A 125 9.72 -15.40 11.58
C GLY A 125 8.34 -14.92 11.12
N ALA A 126 8.13 -13.61 10.99
CA ALA A 126 6.86 -13.04 10.54
C ALA A 126 6.80 -12.90 9.01
N GLU A 127 5.60 -13.06 8.46
CA GLU A 127 5.33 -12.75 7.06
C GLU A 127 4.78 -11.32 6.95
N TYR A 128 5.47 -10.50 6.16
CA TYR A 128 5.10 -9.10 5.98
C TYR A 128 4.40 -8.88 4.64
N LEU A 129 3.20 -8.29 4.70
CA LEU A 129 2.46 -7.89 3.50
C LEU A 129 2.75 -6.42 3.21
N VAL A 130 3.27 -6.15 2.01
CA VAL A 130 3.47 -4.79 1.48
C VAL A 130 2.15 -4.21 1.00
N TYR A 131 1.68 -3.12 1.62
CA TYR A 131 0.50 -2.37 1.18
C TYR A 131 0.81 -1.46 0.00
N PHE A 132 1.94 -0.76 0.05
CA PHE A 132 2.45 0.14 -1.00
C PHE A 132 3.94 0.45 -0.79
N ILE A 133 4.53 1.17 -1.74
CA ILE A 133 5.92 1.65 -1.70
C ILE A 133 5.90 3.18 -1.79
N GLY A 134 6.66 3.89 -0.96
CA GLY A 134 6.64 5.36 -0.94
C GLY A 134 7.62 5.99 0.05
N PHE A 135 7.51 7.31 0.28
CA PHE A 135 8.45 8.16 1.04
C PHE A 135 9.83 8.30 0.40
N THR A 136 10.51 7.19 0.13
CA THR A 136 11.75 7.13 -0.65
C THR A 136 11.68 5.99 -1.67
N PRO A 137 12.52 6.01 -2.73
CA PRO A 137 12.51 4.96 -3.73
C PRO A 137 12.68 3.57 -3.09
N GLY A 138 11.67 2.72 -3.26
CA GLY A 138 11.71 1.32 -2.84
C GLY A 138 11.38 1.04 -1.37
N LEU A 139 11.04 2.03 -0.54
CA LEU A 139 10.68 1.79 0.87
C LEU A 139 9.26 1.20 0.97
N PRO A 140 9.10 -0.06 1.46
CA PRO A 140 7.80 -0.70 1.57
C PRO A 140 7.11 -0.31 2.90
N TYR A 141 5.82 -0.02 2.81
CA TYR A 141 4.95 0.08 3.98
C TYR A 141 4.22 -1.25 4.18
N MET A 142 4.45 -1.89 5.32
CA MET A 142 4.07 -3.29 5.56
C MET A 142 3.18 -3.46 6.79
N THR A 143 2.40 -4.54 6.81
CA THR A 143 1.80 -5.11 8.03
C THR A 143 2.38 -6.51 8.30
N GLY A 144 1.97 -7.13 9.39
CA GLY A 144 2.37 -8.49 9.76
C GLY A 144 3.35 -8.54 10.93
N MET A 145 3.70 -7.38 11.50
CA MET A 145 4.49 -7.34 12.73
C MET A 145 3.71 -8.07 13.85
N PRO A 146 4.32 -9.04 14.53
CA PRO A 146 3.68 -9.70 15.67
C PRO A 146 3.28 -8.68 16.73
N GLU A 147 2.08 -8.80 17.32
CA GLU A 147 1.55 -7.85 18.32
C GLU A 147 2.45 -7.65 19.55
N ARG A 148 3.38 -8.59 19.78
CA ARG A 148 4.34 -8.53 20.88
C ARG A 148 5.56 -7.64 20.58
N LEU A 149 5.74 -7.18 19.34
CA LEU A 149 6.78 -6.25 18.90
C LEU A 149 6.16 -4.88 18.60
#